data_AF-A0A6A7G8X8-F1
#
_entry.id   AF-A0A6A7G8X8-F1
#
_cell.length_a   1.000
_cell.length_b   1.000
_cell.length_c   1.000
_cell.angle_alpha   90.00
_cell.angle_beta   90.00
_cell.angle_gamma   90.00
#
_symmetry.space_group_name_H-M   'P 1'
#
loop_
_entity.id
_entity.type
_entity.pdbx_description
1 polymer ?
#
loop_
_entity_poly.entity_id
_entity_poly.type
_entity_poly.pdbx_seq_one_letter_code
_entity_poly.pdbx_strand_id
1 'polypeptide(L)'
;RTIYLCAVDSVEKELEKEKETEDQKKMCSWGYKFEQFMTDGADPTQGNDENKEYCVVLRTRLSSHSLVYGAEVDGADPSRYNPPHAHLTPFVELKTAKEIHTDRERHILHKFKFQKWWCQSFLVGIPRVVCGFRDEAGVVQSLQTFAVSTMPNQCQDYWSTDVMINFLDQFLSWVKAQVVEDDPNLVYQLTRPPGSPDVQCQCLGSNSSAVAFLPHWYVSEIFNSVE
;
A
#
# COMPACT_ATOMS: atom_id res chain seq x y z
N ARG A 1 24.73 -4.94 2.45
CA ARG A 1 23.75 -5.32 3.50
C ARG A 1 22.35 -4.94 3.06
N THR A 2 21.38 -5.83 3.30
CA THR A 2 19.96 -5.63 3.01
C THR A 2 19.24 -5.32 4.32
N ILE A 3 18.31 -4.36 4.32
CA ILE A 3 17.45 -4.07 5.47
C ILE A 3 16.04 -4.51 5.10
N TYR A 4 15.45 -5.37 5.91
CA TYR A 4 14.06 -5.79 5.77
C TYR A 4 13.19 -4.95 6.68
N LEU A 5 12.08 -4.42 6.14
CA LEU A 5 11.08 -3.68 6.88
C LEU A 5 9.79 -4.49 6.87
N CYS A 6 9.31 -4.85 8.06
CA CYS A 6 8.05 -5.55 8.26
C CYS A 6 7.14 -4.68 9.11
N ALA A 7 5.97 -4.33 8.59
CA ALA A 7 4.98 -3.58 9.34
C ALA A 7 4.33 -4.50 10.39
N VAL A 8 4.19 -3.99 11.60
CA VAL A 8 3.47 -4.65 12.69
C VAL A 8 2.39 -3.70 13.15
N ASP A 9 1.17 -4.21 13.29
CA ASP A 9 0.06 -3.40 13.77
C ASP A 9 0.22 -3.08 15.25
N SER A 10 -0.07 -1.82 15.60
CA SER A 10 -0.02 -1.40 16.99
C SER A 10 -1.18 -2.02 17.76
N VAL A 11 -1.06 -2.10 19.09
CA VAL A 11 -2.12 -2.59 19.97
C VAL A 11 -3.40 -1.77 19.75
N GLU A 12 -3.29 -0.47 19.56
CA GLU A 12 -4.44 0.39 19.28
C GLU A 12 -5.14 0.02 17.97
N LYS A 13 -4.36 -0.25 16.91
CA LYS A 13 -4.92 -0.64 15.61
C LYS A 13 -5.60 -2.01 15.66
N GLU A 14 -5.04 -2.97 16.40
CA GLU A 14 -5.69 -4.26 16.63
C GLU A 14 -7.01 -4.10 17.41
N LEU A 15 -7.02 -3.27 18.46
CA LEU A 15 -8.25 -2.96 19.20
C LEU A 15 -9.28 -2.20 18.35
N GLU A 16 -8.85 -1.38 17.39
CA GLU A 16 -9.74 -0.73 16.43
C GLU A 16 -10.40 -1.74 15.48
N LYS A 17 -9.63 -2.72 14.98
CA LYS A 17 -10.18 -3.81 14.15
C LYS A 17 -11.19 -4.66 14.93
N GLU A 18 -10.90 -4.98 16.19
CA GLU A 18 -11.82 -5.75 17.04
C GLU A 18 -13.16 -5.01 17.27
N LYS A 19 -13.15 -3.68 17.23
CA LYS A 19 -14.32 -2.82 17.40
C LYS A 19 -15.00 -2.44 16.08
N GLU A 20 -14.54 -2.97 14.96
CA GLU A 20 -15.08 -2.65 13.64
C GLU A 20 -16.55 -3.08 13.55
N THR A 21 -17.41 -2.13 13.19
CA THR A 21 -18.85 -2.38 13.08
C THR A 21 -19.17 -3.21 11.83
N GLU A 22 -20.31 -3.89 11.83
CA GLU A 22 -20.75 -4.65 10.65
C GLU A 22 -20.92 -3.75 9.40
N ASP A 23 -21.32 -2.48 9.58
CA ASP A 23 -21.38 -1.52 8.48
C ASP A 23 -19.99 -1.18 7.93
N GLN A 24 -18.97 -1.07 8.80
CA GLN A 24 -17.59 -0.85 8.38
C GLN A 24 -17.03 -2.05 7.61
N LYS A 25 -17.24 -3.27 8.12
CA LYS A 25 -16.85 -4.51 7.42
C LYS A 25 -17.55 -4.62 6.06
N LYS A 26 -18.85 -4.29 6.00
CA LYS A 26 -19.62 -4.28 4.76
C LYS A 26 -19.04 -3.27 3.76
N MET A 27 -18.64 -2.07 4.21
CA MET A 27 -17.97 -1.08 3.36
C MET A 27 -16.62 -1.55 2.83
N CYS A 28 -15.84 -2.30 3.62
CA CYS A 28 -14.59 -2.92 3.18
C CYS A 28 -14.87 -3.97 2.08
N SER A 29 -15.86 -4.84 2.29
CA SER A 29 -16.26 -5.86 1.31
C SER A 29 -16.77 -5.27 -0.02
N TRP A 30 -17.33 -4.05 -0.02
CA TRP A 30 -17.73 -3.38 -1.26
C TRP A 30 -16.56 -3.07 -2.20
N GLY A 31 -15.34 -2.87 -1.68
CA GLY A 31 -14.15 -2.70 -2.52
C GLY A 31 -13.86 -3.95 -3.35
N TYR A 32 -13.71 -5.07 -2.66
CA TYR A 32 -13.56 -6.39 -3.26
C TYR A 32 -14.69 -6.74 -4.24
N LYS A 33 -15.94 -6.42 -3.88
CA LYS A 33 -17.07 -6.67 -4.77
C LYS A 33 -17.00 -5.81 -6.04
N PHE A 34 -16.55 -4.56 -5.92
CA PHE A 34 -16.35 -3.68 -7.05
C PHE A 34 -15.27 -4.22 -8.00
N GLU A 35 -14.15 -4.73 -7.48
CA GLU A 35 -13.13 -5.41 -8.29
C GLU A 35 -13.72 -6.58 -9.09
N GLN A 36 -14.55 -7.40 -8.43
CA GLN A 36 -15.23 -8.52 -9.09
C GLN A 36 -16.14 -8.06 -10.25
N PHE A 37 -16.80 -6.90 -10.14
CA PHE A 37 -17.62 -6.33 -11.22
C PHE A 37 -16.78 -5.73 -12.36
N MET A 38 -15.56 -5.30 -12.08
CA MET A 38 -14.70 -4.58 -13.01
C MET A 38 -13.68 -5.47 -13.74
N THR A 39 -13.49 -6.70 -13.27
CA THR A 39 -12.49 -7.63 -13.79
C THR A 39 -13.13 -8.75 -14.61
N ASP A 40 -12.63 -8.96 -15.83
CA ASP A 40 -13.12 -10.00 -16.74
C ASP A 40 -12.87 -11.41 -16.18
N GLY A 41 -13.79 -12.34 -16.48
CA GLY A 41 -13.72 -13.73 -16.00
C GLY A 41 -14.19 -13.96 -14.55
N ALA A 42 -14.52 -12.90 -13.81
CA ALA A 42 -15.18 -13.01 -12.52
C ALA A 42 -16.71 -13.15 -12.69
N ASP A 43 -17.36 -13.88 -11.77
CA ASP A 43 -18.83 -14.00 -11.71
C ASP A 43 -19.38 -13.17 -10.53
N PRO A 44 -19.92 -11.96 -10.78
CA PRO A 44 -20.44 -11.09 -9.73
C PRO A 44 -21.68 -11.66 -9.01
N THR A 45 -22.24 -12.79 -9.43
CA THR A 45 -23.33 -13.45 -8.70
C THR A 45 -22.82 -14.32 -7.53
N GLN A 46 -21.52 -14.63 -7.52
CA GLN A 46 -20.88 -15.42 -6.47
C GLN A 46 -20.30 -14.55 -5.36
N GLY A 47 -19.98 -15.18 -4.23
CA GLY A 47 -19.19 -14.54 -3.17
C GLY A 47 -17.79 -14.19 -3.66
N ASN A 48 -17.11 -13.26 -2.98
CA ASN A 48 -15.71 -12.96 -3.26
C ASN A 48 -14.79 -13.83 -2.40
N ASP A 49 -13.70 -14.32 -2.99
CA ASP A 49 -12.64 -14.99 -2.25
C ASP A 49 -11.51 -13.98 -2.01
N GLU A 50 -11.52 -13.38 -0.83
CA GLU A 50 -10.57 -12.32 -0.43
C GLU A 50 -9.13 -12.85 -0.21
N ASN A 51 -8.88 -14.16 -0.35
CA ASN A 51 -7.52 -14.72 -0.33
C ASN A 51 -6.82 -14.70 -1.70
N LYS A 52 -7.54 -14.36 -2.77
CA LYS A 52 -6.98 -14.32 -4.12
C LYS A 52 -6.33 -12.98 -4.38
N GLU A 53 -5.02 -12.98 -4.48
CA GLU A 53 -4.23 -11.78 -4.79
C GLU A 53 -3.33 -12.05 -6.00
N TYR A 54 -3.11 -11.00 -6.80
CA TYR A 54 -2.06 -11.00 -7.82
C TYR A 54 -1.05 -9.93 -7.47
N CYS A 55 0.17 -10.35 -7.15
CA CYS A 55 1.25 -9.47 -6.72
C CYS A 55 2.34 -9.36 -7.77
N VAL A 56 2.80 -8.13 -8.03
CA VAL A 56 4.02 -7.85 -8.78
C VAL A 56 5.18 -7.64 -7.82
N VAL A 57 6.37 -8.11 -8.20
CA VAL A 57 7.61 -7.83 -7.46
C VAL A 57 8.41 -6.78 -8.22
N LEU A 58 8.73 -5.69 -7.54
CA LEU A 58 9.34 -4.52 -8.15
C LEU A 58 10.72 -4.29 -7.58
N ARG A 59 11.64 -3.89 -8.45
CA ARG A 59 12.89 -3.26 -8.06
C ARG A 59 12.86 -1.81 -8.51
N THR A 60 12.98 -0.89 -7.57
CA THR A 60 13.01 0.56 -7.84
C THR A 60 14.17 1.23 -7.12
N ARG A 61 14.37 2.51 -7.41
CA ARG A 61 15.37 3.34 -6.74
C ARG A 61 14.74 4.68 -6.35
N LEU A 62 14.79 5.00 -5.07
CA LEU A 62 14.50 6.33 -4.55
C LEU A 62 15.82 6.97 -4.11
N SER A 63 16.24 8.05 -4.76
CA SER A 63 17.54 8.70 -4.48
C SER A 63 18.70 7.68 -4.44
N SER A 64 19.31 7.47 -3.27
CA SER A 64 20.41 6.51 -3.04
C SER A 64 19.95 5.13 -2.56
N HIS A 65 18.64 4.92 -2.43
CA HIS A 65 18.02 3.72 -1.87
C HIS A 65 17.54 2.79 -3.00
N SER A 66 18.20 1.64 -3.15
CA SER A 66 17.64 0.51 -3.93
C SER A 66 16.58 -0.17 -3.09
N LEU A 67 15.38 -0.34 -3.66
CA LEU A 67 14.22 -0.92 -2.99
C LEU A 67 13.74 -2.14 -3.77
N VAL A 68 13.34 -3.17 -3.04
CA VAL A 68 12.63 -4.34 -3.57
C VAL A 68 11.42 -4.57 -2.68
N TYR A 69 10.23 -4.63 -3.27
CA TYR A 69 8.99 -4.90 -2.56
C TYR A 69 7.95 -5.54 -3.50
N GLY A 70 7.02 -6.28 -2.90
CA GLY A 70 5.82 -6.76 -3.57
C GLY A 70 4.71 -5.72 -3.49
N ALA A 71 3.83 -5.71 -4.49
CA ALA A 71 2.61 -4.95 -4.47
C ALA A 71 1.48 -5.73 -5.14
N GLU A 72 0.34 -5.79 -4.49
CA GLU A 72 -0.91 -6.26 -5.10
C GLU A 72 -1.32 -5.30 -6.23
N VAL A 73 -1.92 -5.86 -7.29
CA VAL A 73 -2.52 -5.09 -8.39
C VAL A 73 -3.88 -5.66 -8.74
N ASP A 74 -4.86 -4.77 -8.90
CA ASP A 74 -6.28 -5.16 -8.97
C ASP A 74 -6.71 -5.67 -10.35
N GLY A 75 -6.04 -5.20 -11.41
CA GLY A 75 -6.35 -5.61 -12.77
C GLY A 75 -5.40 -5.06 -13.81
N ALA A 76 -5.55 -5.53 -15.05
CA ALA A 76 -4.77 -5.07 -16.19
C ALA A 76 -5.66 -4.88 -17.42
N ASP A 77 -5.35 -3.83 -18.20
CA ASP A 77 -5.95 -3.61 -19.51
C ASP A 77 -5.47 -4.71 -20.48
N PRO A 78 -6.34 -5.62 -20.93
CA PRO A 78 -5.94 -6.78 -21.72
C PRO A 78 -5.36 -6.38 -23.07
N SER A 79 -5.73 -5.20 -23.60
CA SER A 79 -5.16 -4.69 -24.85
C SER A 79 -3.70 -4.26 -24.71
N ARG A 80 -3.25 -3.97 -23.48
CA ARG A 80 -1.89 -3.50 -23.17
C ARG A 80 -1.04 -4.58 -22.50
N TYR A 81 -1.68 -5.52 -21.81
CA TYR A 81 -1.02 -6.57 -21.06
C TYR A 81 -0.52 -7.70 -21.98
N ASN A 82 0.53 -7.41 -22.74
CA ASN A 82 1.11 -8.33 -23.71
C ASN A 82 2.51 -8.77 -23.28
N PRO A 83 2.95 -9.99 -23.65
CA PRO A 83 4.33 -10.42 -23.47
C PRO A 83 5.32 -9.40 -24.04
N PRO A 84 6.45 -9.12 -23.36
CA PRO A 84 7.01 -9.89 -22.23
C PRO A 84 6.53 -9.46 -20.83
N HIS A 85 5.43 -8.70 -20.70
CA HIS A 85 4.93 -8.18 -19.41
C HIS A 85 5.97 -7.35 -18.63
N ALA A 86 6.90 -6.71 -19.34
CA ALA A 86 8.00 -5.95 -18.75
C ALA A 86 7.60 -4.56 -18.21
N HIS A 87 6.36 -4.14 -18.42
CA HIS A 87 5.88 -2.80 -18.08
C HIS A 87 4.63 -2.88 -17.21
N LEU A 88 4.54 -1.93 -16.27
CA LEU A 88 3.41 -1.81 -15.35
C LEU A 88 2.28 -0.94 -15.91
N THR A 89 2.50 -0.34 -17.09
CA THR A 89 1.52 0.51 -17.78
C THR A 89 0.18 -0.15 -18.12
N PRO A 90 0.07 -1.49 -18.27
CA PRO A 90 -1.23 -2.12 -18.43
C PRO A 90 -2.06 -2.13 -17.14
N PHE A 91 -1.42 -2.16 -15.97
CA PHE A 91 -2.11 -2.30 -14.70
C PHE A 91 -3.00 -1.09 -14.37
N VAL A 92 -4.02 -1.36 -13.56
CA VAL A 92 -4.98 -0.38 -13.05
C VAL A 92 -5.25 -0.67 -11.59
N GLU A 93 -5.39 0.39 -10.80
CA GLU A 93 -5.88 0.32 -9.42
C GLU A 93 -7.39 0.59 -9.43
N LEU A 94 -8.16 -0.21 -8.72
CA LEU A 94 -9.61 -0.09 -8.56
C LEU A 94 -9.91 0.42 -7.16
N LYS A 95 -10.74 1.46 -7.06
CA LYS A 95 -11.13 2.06 -5.79
C LYS A 95 -12.62 2.35 -5.75
N THR A 96 -13.20 2.39 -4.55
CA THR A 96 -14.55 2.91 -4.35
C THR A 96 -14.54 4.16 -3.47
N ALA A 97 -15.47 5.06 -3.75
CA ALA A 97 -15.70 6.25 -2.94
C ALA A 97 -17.19 6.59 -2.92
N LYS A 98 -17.64 7.32 -1.90
CA LYS A 98 -19.00 7.86 -1.88
C LYS A 98 -19.14 8.91 -2.99
N GLU A 99 -20.31 8.99 -3.63
CA GLU A 99 -20.68 10.09 -4.51
C GLU A 99 -20.43 11.46 -3.85
N ILE A 100 -20.07 12.42 -4.68
CA ILE A 100 -19.68 13.77 -4.24
C ILE A 100 -20.79 14.73 -4.64
N HIS A 101 -21.50 15.25 -3.65
CA HIS A 101 -22.55 16.25 -3.87
C HIS A 101 -22.21 17.61 -3.25
N THR A 102 -21.19 17.64 -2.38
CA THR A 102 -20.78 18.84 -1.64
C THR A 102 -19.28 19.11 -1.77
N ASP A 103 -18.90 20.38 -1.61
CA ASP A 103 -17.48 20.77 -1.56
C ASP A 103 -16.74 20.13 -0.38
N ARG A 104 -17.44 19.85 0.72
CA ARG A 104 -16.88 19.13 1.87
C ARG A 104 -16.50 17.71 1.51
N GLU A 105 -17.35 16.98 0.78
CA GLU A 105 -17.05 15.61 0.34
C GLU A 105 -15.88 15.61 -0.65
N ARG A 106 -15.85 16.58 -1.58
CA ARG A 106 -14.73 16.79 -2.50
C ARG A 106 -13.43 17.05 -1.74
N HIS A 107 -13.47 17.92 -0.73
CA HIS A 107 -12.32 18.22 0.12
C HIS A 107 -11.79 16.97 0.82
N ILE A 108 -12.66 16.14 1.39
CA ILE A 108 -12.27 14.88 2.06
C ILE A 108 -11.61 13.91 1.07
N LEU A 109 -12.18 13.76 -0.13
CA LEU A 109 -11.62 12.91 -1.17
C LEU A 109 -10.20 13.36 -1.56
N HIS A 110 -10.03 14.64 -1.91
CA HIS A 110 -8.75 15.17 -2.38
C HIS A 110 -7.70 15.20 -1.25
N LYS A 111 -8.09 15.59 -0.04
CA LYS A 111 -7.16 15.71 1.09
C LYS A 111 -6.68 14.37 1.62
N PHE A 112 -7.58 13.38 1.74
CA PHE A 112 -7.27 12.14 2.46
C PHE A 112 -7.19 10.90 1.57
N LYS A 113 -8.12 10.74 0.62
CA LYS A 113 -8.17 9.52 -0.22
C LYS A 113 -7.17 9.59 -1.37
N PHE A 114 -7.14 10.70 -2.11
CA PHE A 114 -6.22 10.86 -3.25
C PHE A 114 -4.75 10.81 -2.81
N GLN A 115 -4.43 11.31 -1.61
CA GLN A 115 -3.08 11.16 -1.07
C GLN A 115 -2.68 9.68 -0.98
N LYS A 116 -3.54 8.82 -0.43
CA LYS A 116 -3.28 7.38 -0.29
C LYS A 116 -3.22 6.67 -1.64
N TRP A 117 -4.19 6.95 -2.52
CA TRP A 117 -4.25 6.36 -3.86
C TRP A 117 -3.03 6.74 -4.69
N TRP A 118 -2.63 8.01 -4.63
CA TRP A 118 -1.42 8.48 -5.29
C TRP A 118 -0.19 7.76 -4.74
N CYS A 119 0.02 7.71 -3.43
CA CYS A 119 1.19 7.04 -2.83
C CYS A 119 1.28 5.57 -3.24
N GLN A 120 0.17 4.83 -3.18
CA GLN A 120 0.12 3.41 -3.54
C GLN A 120 0.48 3.23 -5.02
N SER A 121 -0.26 3.86 -5.92
CA SER A 121 -0.08 3.64 -7.37
C SER A 121 1.22 4.25 -7.90
N PHE A 122 1.68 5.38 -7.34
CA PHE A 122 2.93 6.04 -7.75
C PHE A 122 4.16 5.18 -7.41
N LEU A 123 4.24 4.64 -6.18
CA LEU A 123 5.37 3.80 -5.78
C LEU A 123 5.45 2.57 -6.67
N VAL A 124 4.31 1.90 -6.89
CA VAL A 124 4.23 0.72 -7.75
C VAL A 124 4.50 1.07 -9.21
N GLY A 125 4.10 2.25 -9.70
CA GLY A 125 4.22 2.63 -11.11
C GLY A 125 2.96 2.31 -11.93
N ILE A 126 1.83 2.14 -11.27
CA ILE A 126 0.50 2.00 -11.90
C ILE A 126 0.06 3.38 -12.41
N PRO A 127 -0.29 3.53 -13.69
CA PRO A 127 -0.54 4.86 -14.26
C PRO A 127 -1.97 5.40 -13.99
N ARG A 128 -2.91 4.54 -13.61
CA ARG A 128 -4.34 4.85 -13.58
C ARG A 128 -5.02 4.25 -12.35
N VAL A 129 -5.88 5.06 -11.72
CA VAL A 129 -6.84 4.63 -10.71
C VAL A 129 -8.25 4.78 -11.29
N VAL A 130 -9.05 3.72 -11.30
CA VAL A 130 -10.46 3.78 -11.66
C VAL A 130 -11.28 3.74 -10.38
N CYS A 131 -12.04 4.80 -10.16
CA CYS A 131 -12.90 4.91 -8.99
C CYS A 131 -14.36 4.70 -9.37
N GLY A 132 -15.03 3.77 -8.68
CA GLY A 132 -16.48 3.68 -8.62
C GLY A 132 -17.05 4.59 -7.53
N PHE A 133 -17.83 5.59 -7.93
CA PHE A 133 -18.58 6.43 -7.00
C PHE A 133 -19.92 5.78 -6.69
N ARG A 134 -20.09 5.39 -5.43
CA ARG A 134 -21.26 4.68 -4.92
C ARG A 134 -22.16 5.55 -4.06
N ASP A 135 -23.44 5.20 -4.05
CA ASP A 135 -24.41 5.76 -3.12
C ASP A 135 -24.22 5.19 -1.69
N GLU A 136 -25.14 5.58 -0.80
CA GLU A 136 -25.17 5.11 0.60
C GLU A 136 -25.59 3.63 0.73
N ALA A 137 -26.28 3.08 -0.28
CA ALA A 137 -26.68 1.67 -0.31
C ALA A 137 -25.55 0.74 -0.79
N GLY A 138 -24.43 1.31 -1.26
CA GLY A 138 -23.28 0.56 -1.76
C GLY A 138 -23.28 0.35 -3.27
N VAL A 139 -24.24 0.93 -4.01
CA VAL A 139 -24.37 0.74 -5.46
C VAL A 139 -23.54 1.78 -6.18
N VAL A 140 -22.64 1.34 -7.05
CA VAL A 140 -21.82 2.23 -7.89
C VAL A 140 -22.70 2.88 -8.96
N GLN A 141 -22.76 4.20 -8.93
CA GLN A 141 -23.58 5.03 -9.83
C GLN A 141 -22.76 5.60 -10.99
N SER A 142 -21.46 5.82 -10.80
CA SER A 142 -20.57 6.32 -11.85
C SER A 142 -19.14 5.82 -11.71
N LEU A 143 -18.42 5.84 -12.84
CA LEU A 143 -17.00 5.50 -12.90
C LEU A 143 -16.20 6.73 -13.33
N GLN A 144 -15.06 6.95 -12.69
CA GLN A 144 -14.10 7.96 -13.11
C GLN A 144 -12.69 7.40 -13.10
N THR A 145 -11.95 7.63 -14.18
CA THR A 145 -10.52 7.30 -14.26
C THR A 145 -9.69 8.52 -13.91
N PHE A 146 -8.72 8.34 -13.01
CA PHE A 146 -7.75 9.33 -12.61
C PHE A 146 -6.36 8.89 -13.06
N ALA A 147 -5.67 9.72 -13.84
CA ALA A 147 -4.26 9.51 -14.13
C ALA A 147 -3.43 9.87 -12.89
N VAL A 148 -2.59 8.94 -12.45
CA VAL A 148 -1.75 9.10 -11.25
C VAL A 148 -0.79 10.27 -11.40
N SER A 149 -0.29 10.51 -12.61
CA SER A 149 0.62 11.63 -12.93
C SER A 149 -0.01 13.00 -12.74
N THR A 150 -1.32 13.14 -12.92
CA THR A 150 -2.03 14.44 -12.82
C THR A 150 -2.84 14.58 -11.54
N MET A 151 -2.99 13.51 -10.75
CA MET A 151 -3.74 13.52 -9.49
C MET A 151 -3.26 14.63 -8.52
N PRO A 152 -1.94 14.89 -8.34
CA PRO A 152 -1.47 15.96 -7.46
C PRO A 152 -1.95 17.36 -7.85
N ASN A 153 -2.24 17.62 -9.14
CA ASN A 153 -2.67 18.94 -9.61
C ASN A 153 -4.00 19.38 -8.96
N GLN A 154 -4.80 18.43 -8.49
CA GLN A 154 -6.09 18.69 -7.83
C GLN A 154 -5.98 18.77 -6.30
N CYS A 155 -4.76 18.64 -5.77
CA CYS A 155 -4.52 18.46 -4.34
C CYS A 155 -3.41 19.35 -3.77
N GLN A 156 -2.94 20.33 -4.53
CA GLN A 156 -1.82 21.21 -4.16
C GLN A 156 -2.07 21.98 -2.85
N ASP A 157 -3.33 22.29 -2.54
CA ASP A 157 -3.72 22.95 -1.28
C ASP A 157 -3.75 22.02 -0.06
N TYR A 158 -3.58 20.71 -0.25
CA TYR A 158 -3.80 19.70 0.79
C TYR A 158 -2.55 18.90 1.14
N TRP A 159 -1.78 18.49 0.14
CA TRP A 159 -0.56 17.71 0.33
C TRP A 159 0.41 17.97 -0.81
N SER A 160 1.71 17.78 -0.53
CA SER A 160 2.80 17.98 -1.48
C SER A 160 3.50 16.64 -1.74
N THR A 161 3.64 16.28 -3.02
CA THR A 161 4.42 15.10 -3.45
C THR A 161 5.85 15.20 -2.97
N ASP A 162 6.47 16.37 -3.11
CA ASP A 162 7.85 16.61 -2.71
C ASP A 162 8.03 16.40 -1.21
N VAL A 163 7.11 16.88 -0.37
CA VAL A 163 7.17 16.67 1.08
C VAL A 163 7.11 15.17 1.41
N MET A 164 6.20 14.42 0.79
CA MET A 164 6.05 12.98 1.06
C MET A 164 7.27 12.17 0.59
N ILE A 165 7.78 12.46 -0.61
CA ILE A 165 8.94 11.75 -1.18
C ILE A 165 10.23 12.12 -0.45
N ASN A 166 10.43 13.40 -0.10
CA ASN A 166 11.59 13.82 0.68
C ASN A 166 11.56 13.25 2.11
N PHE A 167 10.38 13.11 2.72
CA PHE A 167 10.24 12.41 3.98
C PHE A 167 10.65 10.95 3.85
N LEU A 168 10.17 10.24 2.82
CA LEU A 168 10.53 8.83 2.60
C LEU A 168 12.04 8.65 2.36
N ASP A 169 12.67 9.52 1.58
CA ASP A 169 14.13 9.51 1.34
C ASP A 169 14.92 9.71 2.64
N GLN A 170 14.55 10.72 3.43
CA GLN A 170 15.16 10.99 4.73
C GLN A 170 14.92 9.85 5.72
N PHE A 171 13.71 9.28 5.74
CA PHE A 171 13.37 8.15 6.60
C PHE A 171 14.23 6.93 6.26
N LEU A 172 14.38 6.57 4.98
CA LEU A 172 15.20 5.44 4.56
C LEU A 172 16.70 5.69 4.84
N SER A 173 17.16 6.93 4.72
CA SER A 173 18.52 7.32 5.12
C SER A 173 18.73 7.17 6.62
N TRP A 174 17.77 7.62 7.41
CA TRP A 174 17.79 7.48 8.86
C TRP A 174 17.75 6.01 9.30
N VAL A 175 16.88 5.18 8.72
CA VAL A 175 16.83 3.73 9.00
C VAL A 175 18.19 3.07 8.74
N LYS A 176 18.83 3.36 7.61
CA LYS A 176 20.18 2.84 7.29
C LYS A 176 21.24 3.26 8.31
N ALA A 177 21.10 4.44 8.92
CA ALA A 177 22.00 4.90 9.97
C ALA A 177 21.71 4.28 11.35
N GLN A 178 20.46 3.94 11.63
CA GLN A 178 20.04 3.34 12.91
C GLN A 178 20.33 1.84 13.00
N VAL A 179 19.98 1.10 11.94
CA VAL A 179 20.16 -0.35 11.89
C VAL A 179 21.62 -0.57 11.47
N VAL A 180 22.53 -0.84 12.41
CA VAL A 180 23.98 -0.93 12.14
C VAL A 180 24.49 -2.38 12.10
N GLU A 181 23.92 -3.26 12.91
CA GLU A 181 24.30 -4.67 12.98
C GLU A 181 23.71 -5.46 11.80
N ASP A 182 24.46 -6.46 11.31
CA ASP A 182 24.05 -7.40 10.26
C ASP A 182 23.75 -8.78 10.87
N ASP A 183 22.64 -8.86 11.60
CA ASP A 183 22.16 -10.09 12.25
C ASP A 183 20.68 -10.31 11.91
N PRO A 184 20.31 -11.43 11.24
CA PRO A 184 18.92 -11.73 10.88
C PRO A 184 18.01 -11.97 12.10
N ASN A 185 18.57 -12.19 13.28
CA ASN A 185 17.82 -12.37 14.53
C ASN A 185 17.65 -11.08 15.32
N LEU A 186 18.31 -9.98 14.93
CA LEU A 186 18.24 -8.71 15.63
C LEU A 186 17.17 -7.81 15.02
N VAL A 187 16.26 -7.31 15.85
CA VAL A 187 15.15 -6.47 15.42
C VAL A 187 15.30 -5.06 15.97
N TYR A 188 15.15 -4.08 15.10
CA TYR A 188 15.02 -2.67 15.44
C TYR A 188 13.56 -2.26 15.28
N GLN A 189 12.91 -1.91 16.38
CA GLN A 189 11.54 -1.44 16.37
C GLN A 189 11.51 0.05 16.02
N LEU A 190 10.78 0.39 14.96
CA LEU A 190 10.54 1.76 14.52
C LEU A 190 9.11 2.15 14.89
N THR A 191 8.96 3.11 15.79
CA THR A 191 7.64 3.52 16.31
C THR A 191 7.44 5.00 16.09
N ARG A 192 6.28 5.40 15.55
CA ARG A 192 5.85 6.79 15.54
C ARG A 192 4.68 6.95 16.52
N PRO A 193 4.91 7.48 17.73
CA PRO A 193 3.83 7.67 18.70
C PRO A 193 2.74 8.59 18.17
N PRO A 194 1.47 8.39 18.57
CA PRO A 194 0.37 9.29 18.21
C PRO A 194 0.70 10.75 18.56
N GLY A 195 0.50 11.65 17.60
CA GLY A 195 0.80 13.09 17.77
C GLY A 195 2.28 13.47 17.72
N SER A 196 3.20 12.51 17.67
CA SER A 196 4.64 12.79 17.52
C SER A 196 4.99 13.08 16.06
N PRO A 197 5.80 14.14 15.80
CA PRO A 197 6.41 14.33 14.49
C PRO A 197 7.55 13.33 14.25
N ASP A 198 8.16 12.82 15.32
CA ASP A 198 9.38 12.02 15.26
C ASP A 198 9.09 10.52 15.24
N VAL A 199 9.91 9.80 14.46
CA VAL A 199 9.99 8.34 14.49
C VAL A 199 11.12 7.94 15.45
N GLN A 200 10.79 7.06 16.38
CA GLN A 200 11.72 6.52 17.36
C GLN A 200 12.25 5.16 16.88
N CYS A 201 13.51 4.86 17.22
CA CYS A 201 14.14 3.57 16.94
C CYS A 201 14.62 2.94 18.25
N GLN A 202 14.29 1.67 18.47
CA GLN A 202 14.77 0.89 19.60
C GLN A 202 15.34 -0.44 19.12
N CYS A 203 16.61 -0.72 19.42
CA CYS A 203 17.18 -2.05 19.24
C CYS A 203 16.68 -2.97 20.35
N LEU A 204 16.06 -4.10 20.00
CA LEU A 204 15.44 -4.99 20.98
C LEU A 204 16.42 -5.98 21.63
N GLY A 205 17.63 -6.12 21.10
CA GLY A 205 18.68 -6.95 21.69
C GLY A 205 18.21 -8.39 21.95
N SER A 206 18.31 -8.85 23.19
CA SER A 206 17.88 -10.20 23.62
C SER A 206 16.39 -10.47 23.43
N ASN A 207 15.54 -9.45 23.29
CA ASN A 207 14.10 -9.61 23.06
C ASN A 207 13.76 -9.81 21.58
N SER A 208 14.74 -9.73 20.68
CA SER A 208 14.49 -9.79 19.24
C SER A 208 13.96 -11.15 18.78
N SER A 209 14.32 -12.25 19.44
CA SER A 209 13.89 -13.60 19.06
C SER A 209 12.37 -13.80 19.08
N ALA A 210 11.65 -13.07 19.94
CA ALA A 210 10.19 -13.13 20.03
C ALA A 210 9.47 -12.41 18.87
N VAL A 211 10.18 -11.54 18.16
CA VAL A 211 9.61 -10.66 17.11
C VAL A 211 10.39 -10.71 15.80
N ALA A 212 11.41 -11.57 15.71
CA ALA A 212 12.16 -11.81 14.50
C ALA A 212 11.22 -12.41 13.45
N PHE A 213 11.20 -11.78 12.27
CA PHE A 213 10.23 -12.09 11.21
C PHE A 213 10.87 -12.75 9.98
N LEU A 214 12.20 -12.85 9.92
CA LEU A 214 12.88 -13.60 8.87
C LEU A 214 12.79 -15.09 9.18
N PRO A 215 12.13 -15.91 8.34
CA PRO A 215 11.94 -17.32 8.65
C PRO A 215 13.26 -18.09 8.46
N HIS A 216 13.46 -19.14 9.28
CA HIS A 216 14.69 -19.92 9.29
C HIS A 216 15.06 -20.49 7.91
N TRP A 217 14.07 -20.99 7.15
CA TRP A 217 14.31 -21.53 5.81
C TRP A 217 14.91 -20.47 4.88
N TYR A 218 14.42 -19.23 4.94
CA TYR A 218 14.92 -18.12 4.11
C TYR A 218 16.34 -17.75 4.49
N VAL A 219 16.61 -17.63 5.79
CA VAL A 219 17.95 -17.31 6.29
C VAL A 219 18.96 -18.39 5.87
N SER A 220 18.60 -19.66 6.05
CA SER A 220 19.44 -20.79 5.67
C SER A 220 19.68 -20.86 4.17
N GLU A 221 18.67 -20.66 3.34
CA GLU A 221 18.78 -20.79 1.88
C GLU A 221 19.43 -19.59 1.20
N ILE A 222 19.33 -18.39 1.77
CA ILE A 222 19.88 -17.19 1.15
C ILE A 222 21.27 -16.83 1.70
N PHE A 223 21.52 -17.08 2.99
CA PHE A 223 22.76 -16.67 3.63
C PHE A 223 23.70 -17.82 4.01
N ASN A 224 23.18 -19.05 4.21
CA ASN A 224 24.01 -20.21 4.58
C ASN A 224 24.26 -21.19 3.41
N SER A 225 23.72 -20.93 2.21
CA SER A 225 23.88 -21.79 1.03
C SER A 225 25.15 -21.52 0.22
N VAL A 226 26.14 -20.87 0.84
CA VAL A 226 27.49 -20.73 0.28
C VAL A 226 28.45 -21.58 1.10
N GLU A 227 28.43 -22.89 0.83
CA GLU A 227 29.58 -23.78 0.99
C GLU A 227 30.05 -24.27 -0.38
#